data_AF-A0A3D5CQD7-F1
#
_entry.id   AF-A0A3D5CQD7-F1
#
_cell.length_a   1.000
_cell.length_b   1.000
_cell.length_c   1.000
_cell.angle_alpha   90.00
_cell.angle_beta   90.00
_cell.angle_gamma   90.00
#
_symmetry.space_group_name_H-M   'P 1'
#
loop_
_entity.id
_entity.type
_entity.pdbx_description
1 polymer ?
#
loop_
_entity_poly.entity_id
_entity_poly.type
_entity_poly.pdbx_seq_one_letter_code
_entity_poly.pdbx_strand_id
1 'polypeptide(L)'
;MLNIIDLFSGAGGLTEGFRKDDFNLLAHVEMDEAASKTLKVRDAYYYLKENGNLNRYNDYINKKISYDEFLAEIPTRIIGKVINLAISEDNLPEIFRQIDSQPNSNMVHGIIGGPPCQAYSTIGRARNKKIKESDERIYLYKFYLRFLEKYNPDFFVFENVKGLLSFKDLDGTSLLEKIKYDFSNVISTDHYQIQIKLVNCADFGVPQVRERL
;
A
#
# COMPACT_ATOMS: atom_id res chain seq x y z
N MET A 1 14.50 -10.65 -9.35
CA MET A 1 13.57 -10.02 -8.38
C MET A 1 12.87 -8.86 -9.05
N LEU A 2 11.54 -8.84 -8.99
CA LEU A 2 10.68 -7.75 -9.45
C LEU A 2 10.64 -6.68 -8.37
N ASN A 3 11.03 -5.46 -8.72
CA ASN A 3 10.99 -4.30 -7.83
C ASN A 3 9.56 -3.79 -7.69
N ILE A 4 9.09 -3.65 -6.46
CA ILE A 4 7.71 -3.20 -6.19
C ILE A 4 7.64 -2.08 -5.16
N ILE A 5 6.61 -1.23 -5.28
CA ILE A 5 6.27 -0.15 -4.35
C ILE A 5 4.92 -0.49 -3.70
N ASP A 6 4.81 -0.30 -2.38
CA ASP A 6 3.56 -0.46 -1.64
C ASP A 6 3.02 0.91 -1.18
N LEU A 7 1.87 1.31 -1.73
CA LEU A 7 1.18 2.56 -1.44
C LEU A 7 0.05 2.33 -0.45
N PHE A 8 -0.17 3.29 0.45
CA PHE A 8 -1.19 3.15 1.51
C PHE A 8 -1.00 1.84 2.30
N SER A 9 0.28 1.57 2.58
CA SER A 9 0.78 0.24 2.95
C SER A 9 0.28 -0.25 4.32
N GLY A 10 -0.24 0.66 5.16
CA GLY A 10 -0.71 0.35 6.50
C GLY A 10 0.38 -0.32 7.31
N ALA A 11 0.02 -1.34 8.08
CA ALA A 11 0.98 -2.14 8.84
C ALA A 11 1.69 -3.23 8.00
N GLY A 12 1.52 -3.22 6.67
CA GLY A 12 2.17 -4.13 5.74
C GLY A 12 1.43 -5.44 5.45
N GLY A 13 0.11 -5.52 5.70
CA GLY A 13 -0.64 -6.77 5.49
C GLY A 13 -0.56 -7.29 4.05
N LEU A 14 -0.71 -6.40 3.07
CA LEU A 14 -0.56 -6.74 1.65
C LEU A 14 0.91 -7.02 1.30
N THR A 15 1.83 -6.18 1.81
CA THR A 15 3.29 -6.37 1.69
C THR A 15 3.73 -7.80 1.99
N GLU A 16 3.26 -8.39 3.10
CA GLU A 16 3.69 -9.72 3.54
C GLU A 16 3.39 -10.80 2.50
N GLY A 17 2.32 -10.67 1.73
CA GLY A 17 2.02 -11.59 0.63
C GLY A 17 3.05 -11.56 -0.51
N PHE A 18 3.79 -10.46 -0.63
CA PHE A 18 4.84 -10.22 -1.61
C PHE A 18 6.26 -10.39 -1.04
N ARG A 19 6.44 -10.71 0.25
CA ARG A 19 7.76 -11.05 0.82
C ARG A 19 8.17 -12.47 0.43
N LYS A 20 8.46 -12.65 -0.86
CA LYS A 20 8.96 -13.88 -1.48
C LYS A 20 10.23 -13.56 -2.27
N ASP A 21 11.06 -14.57 -2.54
CA ASP A 21 12.37 -14.42 -3.21
C ASP A 21 12.28 -13.81 -4.62
N ASP A 22 11.08 -13.76 -5.21
CA ASP A 22 10.83 -13.17 -6.52
C ASP A 22 10.66 -11.64 -6.48
N PHE A 23 10.45 -11.02 -5.31
CA PHE A 23 10.15 -9.59 -5.19
C PHE A 23 11.16 -8.83 -4.33
N ASN A 24 11.49 -7.63 -4.76
CA ASN A 24 12.24 -6.65 -3.99
C ASN A 24 11.33 -5.46 -3.64
N LEU A 25 11.06 -5.29 -2.35
CA LEU A 25 10.31 -4.14 -1.83
C LEU A 25 11.21 -2.89 -1.87
N LEU A 26 10.90 -1.95 -2.75
CA LEU A 26 11.63 -0.69 -2.87
C LEU A 26 11.20 0.31 -1.80
N ALA A 27 9.89 0.48 -1.63
CA ALA A 27 9.36 1.47 -0.70
C ALA A 27 7.96 1.09 -0.18
N HIS A 28 7.68 1.57 1.04
CA HIS A 28 6.38 1.61 1.66
C HIS A 28 6.01 3.07 1.88
N VAL A 29 4.86 3.50 1.38
CA VAL A 29 4.32 4.84 1.65
C VAL A 29 3.13 4.73 2.58
N GLU A 30 3.24 5.33 3.76
CA GLU A 30 2.22 5.26 4.81
C GLU A 30 2.20 6.55 5.64
N MET A 31 1.02 7.11 5.87
CA MET A 31 0.89 8.37 6.63
C MET A 31 0.87 8.15 8.14
N ASP A 32 0.30 7.04 8.59
CA ASP A 32 0.17 6.72 10.01
C ASP A 32 1.53 6.33 10.60
N GLU A 33 1.91 7.04 11.65
CA GLU A 33 3.21 6.85 12.29
C GLU A 33 3.32 5.45 12.92
N ALA A 34 2.25 4.93 13.54
CA ALA A 34 2.27 3.63 14.21
C ALA A 34 2.37 2.48 13.19
N ALA A 35 1.65 2.59 12.08
CA ALA A 35 1.75 1.70 10.94
C ALA A 35 3.16 1.72 10.32
N SER A 36 3.73 2.92 10.13
CA SER A 36 5.10 3.11 9.65
C SER A 36 6.15 2.51 10.59
N LYS A 37 6.01 2.68 11.91
CA LYS A 37 6.87 2.02 12.91
C LYS A 37 6.77 0.49 12.82
N THR A 38 5.56 -0.03 12.60
CA THR A 38 5.35 -1.48 12.40
C THR A 38 6.06 -1.99 11.16
N LEU A 39 5.96 -1.27 10.03
CA LEU A 39 6.68 -1.60 8.80
C LEU A 39 8.20 -1.61 9.00
N LYS A 40 8.76 -0.60 9.67
CA LYS A 40 10.20 -0.54 9.99
C LYS A 40 10.64 -1.74 10.83
N VAL A 41 9.83 -2.13 11.82
CA VAL A 41 10.11 -3.32 12.64
C VAL A 41 10.05 -4.60 11.82
N ARG A 42 9.10 -4.71 10.88
CA ARG A 42 8.98 -5.86 9.97
C ARG A 42 10.19 -5.97 9.04
N ASP A 43 10.57 -4.87 8.39
CA ASP A 43 11.75 -4.85 7.52
C ASP A 43 13.03 -5.19 8.30
N ALA A 44 13.18 -4.64 9.49
CA ALA A 44 14.26 -5.00 10.41
C ALA A 44 14.24 -6.49 10.77
N TYR A 45 13.07 -7.06 11.06
CA TYR A 45 12.93 -8.49 11.37
C TYR A 45 13.42 -9.39 10.22
N TYR A 46 13.00 -9.12 8.99
CA TYR A 46 13.44 -9.92 7.83
C TYR A 46 14.93 -9.77 7.58
N TYR A 47 15.48 -8.55 7.68
CA TYR A 47 16.92 -8.31 7.61
C TYR A 47 17.68 -9.12 8.69
N LEU A 48 17.24 -9.05 9.95
CA LEU A 48 17.87 -9.79 11.05
C LEU A 48 17.76 -11.30 10.86
N LYS A 49 16.62 -11.79 10.34
CA LYS A 49 16.41 -13.21 10.03
C LYS A 49 17.40 -13.71 8.98
N GLU A 50 17.56 -12.98 7.88
CA GLU A 50 18.49 -13.32 6.80
C GLU A 50 19.95 -13.29 7.25
N ASN A 51 20.28 -12.46 8.24
CA ASN A 51 21.63 -12.30 8.79
C ASN A 51 21.86 -13.12 10.08
N GLY A 52 20.93 -14.00 10.47
CA GLY A 52 21.08 -14.86 11.64
C GLY A 52 21.09 -14.15 13.00
N ASN A 53 20.56 -12.92 13.08
CA ASN A 53 20.59 -12.06 14.27
C ASN A 53 19.19 -11.82 14.88
N LEU A 54 18.37 -12.87 14.98
CA LEU A 54 17.01 -12.76 15.54
C LEU A 54 16.98 -12.44 17.05
N ASN A 55 18.09 -12.61 17.77
CA ASN A 55 18.16 -12.29 19.20
C ASN A 55 17.83 -10.83 19.48
N ARG A 56 18.26 -9.90 18.60
CA ARG A 56 17.92 -8.49 18.74
C ARG A 56 16.43 -8.23 18.63
N TYR A 57 15.76 -8.87 17.66
CA TYR A 57 14.30 -8.79 17.52
C TYR A 57 13.61 -9.35 18.78
N ASN A 58 14.10 -10.48 19.30
CA ASN A 58 13.59 -11.07 20.53
C ASN A 58 13.76 -10.12 21.73
N ASP A 59 14.89 -9.43 21.86
CA ASP A 59 15.10 -8.47 22.94
C ASP A 59 14.14 -7.27 22.83
N TYR A 60 13.85 -6.80 21.62
CA TYR A 60 12.87 -5.74 21.38
C TYR A 60 11.44 -6.16 21.74
N ILE A 61 10.95 -7.30 21.23
CA ILE A 61 9.57 -7.75 21.53
C ILE A 61 9.37 -8.11 23.01
N ASN A 62 10.44 -8.50 23.70
CA ASN A 62 10.45 -8.73 25.15
C ASN A 62 10.72 -7.46 25.97
N LYS A 63 10.76 -6.28 25.34
CA LYS A 63 10.94 -4.96 25.97
C LYS A 63 12.26 -4.81 26.75
N LYS A 64 13.29 -5.56 26.39
CA LYS A 64 14.64 -5.41 26.96
C LYS A 64 15.39 -4.22 26.36
N ILE A 65 15.07 -3.89 25.11
CA ILE A 65 15.57 -2.71 24.40
C ILE A 65 14.39 -1.89 23.87
N SER A 66 14.55 -0.58 23.79
CA SER A 66 13.60 0.37 23.22
C SER A 66 13.53 0.26 21.69
N TYR A 67 12.56 0.96 21.09
CA TYR A 67 12.41 1.05 19.63
C TYR A 67 13.63 1.71 18.97
N ASP A 68 14.15 2.79 19.55
CA ASP A 68 15.30 3.51 19.00
C ASP A 68 16.58 2.68 19.12
N GLU A 69 16.78 2.01 20.27
CA GLU A 69 17.86 1.04 20.43
C GLU A 69 17.73 -0.08 19.41
N PHE A 70 16.54 -0.67 19.24
CA PHE A 70 16.30 -1.73 18.25
C PHE A 70 16.73 -1.30 16.85
N LEU A 71 16.32 -0.11 16.39
CA LEU A 71 16.62 0.38 15.04
C LEU A 71 18.05 0.89 14.84
N ALA A 72 18.78 1.26 15.90
CA ALA A 72 20.12 1.83 15.79
C ALA A 72 21.14 0.91 15.08
N GLU A 73 20.94 -0.40 15.11
CA GLU A 73 21.81 -1.39 14.42
C GLU A 73 21.23 -1.89 13.09
N ILE A 74 20.06 -1.39 12.69
CA ILE A 74 19.44 -1.77 11.42
C ILE A 74 19.94 -0.80 10.34
N PRO A 75 20.49 -1.28 9.22
CA PRO A 75 21.00 -0.40 8.18
C PRO A 75 19.92 0.57 7.66
N THR A 76 20.29 1.82 7.44
CA THR A 76 19.37 2.85 6.91
C THR A 76 18.72 2.44 5.59
N ARG A 77 19.39 1.64 4.76
CA ARG A 77 18.82 1.08 3.51
C ARG A 77 17.65 0.11 3.71
N ILE A 78 17.45 -0.38 4.94
CA ILE A 78 16.36 -1.28 5.31
C ILE A 78 15.19 -0.44 5.83
N ILE A 79 15.42 0.35 6.88
CA ILE A 79 14.36 1.17 7.49
C ILE A 79 13.97 2.40 6.67
N GLY A 80 14.84 2.85 5.78
CA GLY A 80 14.64 3.97 4.87
C GLY A 80 13.76 3.63 3.67
N LYS A 81 13.31 2.38 3.54
CA LYS A 81 12.25 1.98 2.62
C LYS A 81 10.88 2.51 3.06
N VAL A 82 10.71 2.80 4.35
CA VAL A 82 9.44 3.27 4.90
C VAL A 82 9.39 4.80 4.89
N ILE A 83 8.57 5.32 3.98
CA ILE A 83 8.31 6.75 3.78
C ILE A 83 7.05 7.11 4.59
N ASN A 84 7.26 7.72 5.75
CA ASN A 84 6.17 8.14 6.62
C ASN A 84 5.61 9.52 6.22
N LEU A 85 4.89 9.57 5.11
CA LEU A 85 4.26 10.78 4.57
C LEU A 85 2.86 10.46 4.06
N ALA A 86 1.94 11.43 4.21
CA ALA A 86 0.66 11.36 3.54
C ALA A 86 0.83 11.52 2.03
N ILE A 87 0.17 10.68 1.24
CA ILE A 87 0.11 10.84 -0.21
C ILE A 87 -0.84 12.01 -0.51
N SER A 88 -0.26 13.16 -0.86
CA SER A 88 -0.93 14.41 -1.21
C SER A 88 -0.10 15.16 -2.27
N GLU A 89 -0.69 16.14 -2.96
CA GLU A 89 0.04 16.93 -3.97
C GLU A 89 1.33 17.57 -3.40
N ASP A 90 1.27 18.10 -2.18
CA ASP A 90 2.43 18.73 -1.53
C ASP A 90 3.57 17.75 -1.21
N ASN A 91 3.22 16.50 -0.89
CA ASN A 91 4.20 15.49 -0.49
C ASN A 91 4.71 14.63 -1.65
N LEU A 92 4.00 14.59 -2.79
CA LEU A 92 4.40 13.79 -3.96
C LEU A 92 5.86 14.03 -4.40
N PRO A 93 6.37 15.28 -4.50
CA PRO A 93 7.76 15.52 -4.90
C PRO A 93 8.76 14.84 -3.95
N GLU A 94 8.51 14.92 -2.65
CA GLU A 94 9.38 14.32 -1.63
C GLU A 94 9.27 12.79 -1.61
N ILE A 95 8.06 12.24 -1.72
CA ILE A 95 7.85 10.79 -1.81
C ILE A 95 8.59 10.23 -3.02
N PHE A 96 8.43 10.84 -4.20
CA PHE A 96 9.14 10.42 -5.41
C PHE A 96 10.66 10.53 -5.24
N ARG A 97 11.17 11.61 -4.65
CA ARG A 97 12.61 11.76 -4.37
C ARG A 97 13.13 10.62 -3.47
N GLN A 98 12.38 10.24 -2.44
CA GLN A 98 12.78 9.15 -1.54
C GLN A 98 12.74 7.79 -2.24
N ILE A 99 11.73 7.51 -3.07
CA ILE A 99 11.65 6.27 -3.86
C ILE A 99 12.78 6.21 -4.89
N ASP A 100 12.99 7.31 -5.63
CA ASP A 100 13.98 7.39 -6.71
C ASP A 100 15.42 7.28 -6.17
N SER A 101 15.64 7.59 -4.88
CA SER A 101 16.94 7.38 -4.23
C SER A 101 17.22 5.95 -3.77
N GLN A 102 16.24 5.04 -3.83
CA GLN A 102 16.44 3.63 -3.52
C GLN A 102 17.27 2.91 -4.60
N PRO A 103 18.09 1.92 -4.24
CA PRO A 103 18.76 1.08 -5.24
C PRO A 103 17.74 0.37 -6.15
N ASN A 104 18.01 0.36 -7.46
CA ASN A 104 17.15 -0.24 -8.50
C ASN A 104 15.78 0.45 -8.69
N SER A 105 15.62 1.69 -8.22
CA SER A 105 14.42 2.53 -8.45
C SER A 105 14.20 2.89 -9.93
N ASN A 106 15.23 2.72 -10.77
CA ASN A 106 15.17 2.96 -12.22
C ASN A 106 14.25 1.98 -12.97
N MET A 107 13.84 0.88 -12.34
CA MET A 107 12.95 -0.10 -12.94
C MET A 107 11.96 -0.61 -11.88
N VAL A 108 10.77 -0.04 -11.87
CA VAL A 108 9.65 -0.47 -11.02
C VAL A 108 8.77 -1.41 -11.84
N HIS A 109 8.63 -2.65 -11.39
CA HIS A 109 7.85 -3.68 -12.10
C HIS A 109 6.41 -3.75 -11.60
N GLY A 110 6.19 -3.41 -10.33
CA GLY A 110 4.88 -3.54 -9.70
C GLY A 110 4.57 -2.41 -8.74
N ILE A 111 3.32 -1.97 -8.72
CA ILE A 111 2.79 -1.12 -7.66
C ILE A 111 1.63 -1.85 -6.98
N ILE A 112 1.65 -1.91 -5.67
CA ILE A 112 0.59 -2.53 -4.87
C ILE A 112 0.04 -1.49 -3.90
N GLY A 113 -1.19 -1.65 -3.45
CA GLY A 113 -1.73 -0.79 -2.40
C GLY A 113 -3.25 -0.83 -2.30
N GLY A 114 -3.75 -0.40 -1.15
CA GLY A 114 -5.18 -0.30 -0.88
C GLY A 114 -5.55 1.10 -0.40
N PRO A 115 -5.86 2.05 -1.31
CA PRO A 115 -6.26 3.39 -0.91
C PRO A 115 -7.47 3.35 0.04
N PRO A 116 -7.51 4.23 1.06
CA PRO A 116 -8.48 4.12 2.14
C PRO A 116 -9.92 4.22 1.61
N CYS A 117 -10.72 3.27 2.08
CA CYS A 117 -12.05 2.96 1.55
C CYS A 117 -13.18 3.40 2.51
N GLN A 118 -12.88 4.24 3.52
CA GLN A 118 -13.82 4.49 4.63
C GLN A 118 -15.21 5.00 4.16
N ALA A 119 -15.27 5.71 3.03
CA ALA A 119 -16.49 6.17 2.38
C ALA A 119 -17.37 5.06 1.75
N TYR A 120 -16.80 3.91 1.36
CA TYR A 120 -17.52 2.85 0.64
C TYR A 120 -18.15 1.80 1.57
N SER A 121 -17.86 1.84 2.87
CA SER A 121 -18.32 0.84 3.83
C SER A 121 -19.82 0.98 4.16
N THR A 122 -20.50 -0.17 4.21
CA THR A 122 -21.94 -0.32 4.48
C THR A 122 -22.38 0.33 5.79
N ILE A 123 -21.47 0.35 6.79
CA ILE A 123 -21.73 0.76 8.18
C ILE A 123 -21.92 2.28 8.30
N GLY A 124 -21.39 3.07 7.37
CA GLY A 124 -21.61 4.52 7.31
C GLY A 124 -22.87 4.96 6.54
N ARG A 125 -23.52 4.06 5.79
CA ARG A 125 -24.60 4.41 4.84
C ARG A 125 -25.88 4.90 5.50
N ALA A 126 -26.13 4.55 6.76
CA ALA A 126 -27.38 4.87 7.42
C ALA A 126 -27.48 6.30 7.94
N ARG A 127 -26.38 7.08 8.03
CA ARG A 127 -26.41 8.31 8.84
C ARG A 127 -26.23 9.65 8.14
N ASN A 128 -25.53 9.82 7.01
CA ASN A 128 -25.39 11.19 6.48
C ASN A 128 -25.07 11.28 4.98
N LYS A 129 -26.05 11.73 4.20
CA LYS A 129 -25.88 12.18 2.80
C LYS A 129 -24.83 13.31 2.68
N LYS A 130 -24.67 14.13 3.75
CA LYS A 130 -23.69 15.21 3.86
C LYS A 130 -22.22 14.76 3.97
N ILE A 131 -21.93 13.53 4.40
CA ILE A 131 -20.53 13.04 4.53
C ILE A 131 -19.93 12.68 3.17
N LYS A 132 -20.76 12.32 2.18
CA LYS A 132 -20.28 11.96 0.83
C LYS A 132 -19.66 13.11 0.06
N GLU A 133 -20.13 14.34 0.27
CA GLU A 133 -19.66 15.52 -0.48
C GLU A 133 -18.32 16.07 0.02
N SER A 134 -17.90 15.72 1.24
CA SER A 134 -16.68 16.25 1.88
C SER A 134 -15.57 15.22 2.07
N ASP A 135 -15.78 13.96 1.69
CA ASP A 135 -14.78 12.91 1.92
C ASP A 135 -13.80 12.81 0.74
N GLU A 136 -12.78 13.66 0.76
CA GLU A 136 -11.69 13.69 -0.22
C GLU A 136 -10.98 12.33 -0.37
N ARG A 137 -11.12 11.44 0.62
CA ARG A 137 -10.51 10.10 0.60
C ARG A 137 -11.07 9.21 -0.50
N ILE A 138 -12.29 9.50 -0.99
CA ILE A 138 -12.89 8.82 -2.15
C ILE A 138 -12.00 8.91 -3.39
N TYR A 139 -11.26 10.01 -3.54
CA TYR A 139 -10.47 10.27 -4.74
C TYR A 139 -8.96 10.03 -4.54
N LEU A 140 -8.54 9.46 -3.39
CA LEU A 140 -7.14 9.11 -3.16
C LEU A 140 -6.60 8.07 -4.14
N TYR A 141 -7.46 7.27 -4.78
CA TYR A 141 -7.04 6.39 -5.89
C TYR A 141 -6.42 7.18 -7.05
N LYS A 142 -6.77 8.47 -7.23
CA LYS A 142 -6.16 9.30 -8.27
C LYS A 142 -4.68 9.54 -8.02
N PHE A 143 -4.25 9.58 -6.77
CA PHE A 143 -2.81 9.60 -6.49
C PHE A 143 -2.14 8.31 -6.92
N TYR A 144 -2.79 7.14 -6.76
CA TYR A 144 -2.28 5.88 -7.29
C TYR A 144 -1.99 5.98 -8.81
N LEU A 145 -2.88 6.63 -9.58
CA LEU A 145 -2.65 6.89 -11.01
C LEU A 145 -1.39 7.71 -11.26
N ARG A 146 -1.06 8.70 -10.41
CA ARG A 146 0.17 9.51 -10.53
C ARG A 146 1.43 8.66 -10.39
N PHE A 147 1.40 7.62 -9.55
CA PHE A 147 2.52 6.68 -9.44
C PHE A 147 2.60 5.77 -10.67
N LEU A 148 1.46 5.28 -11.17
CA LEU A 148 1.43 4.49 -12.41
C LEU A 148 1.96 5.30 -13.60
N GLU A 149 1.53 6.56 -13.75
CA GLU A 149 1.99 7.45 -14.81
C GLU A 149 3.50 7.72 -14.73
N LYS A 150 4.04 7.95 -13.52
CA LYS A 150 5.47 8.21 -13.33
C LYS A 150 6.34 6.97 -13.60
N TYR A 151 5.94 5.82 -13.06
CA TYR A 151 6.79 4.62 -13.02
C TYR A 151 6.49 3.61 -14.12
N ASN A 152 5.31 3.68 -14.74
CA ASN A 152 4.84 2.79 -15.81
C ASN A 152 5.16 1.30 -15.53
N PRO A 153 4.71 0.72 -14.41
CA PRO A 153 5.06 -0.64 -14.01
C PRO A 153 4.43 -1.71 -14.92
N ASP A 154 5.01 -2.91 -14.96
CA ASP A 154 4.47 -4.06 -15.70
C ASP A 154 3.09 -4.50 -15.16
N PHE A 155 2.87 -4.36 -13.85
CA PHE A 155 1.61 -4.70 -13.22
C PHE A 155 1.27 -3.79 -12.04
N PHE A 156 0.01 -3.84 -11.60
CA PHE A 156 -0.36 -3.28 -10.31
C PHE A 156 -1.45 -4.09 -9.62
N VAL A 157 -1.54 -3.95 -8.29
CA VAL A 157 -2.59 -4.55 -7.46
C VAL A 157 -3.27 -3.46 -6.65
N PHE A 158 -4.55 -3.29 -6.90
CA PHE A 158 -5.41 -2.34 -6.20
C PHE A 158 -6.38 -3.12 -5.30
N GLU A 159 -6.12 -3.14 -3.99
CA GLU A 159 -7.00 -3.79 -3.01
C GLU A 159 -8.11 -2.84 -2.57
N ASN A 160 -9.33 -3.35 -2.45
CA ASN A 160 -10.42 -2.58 -1.85
C ASN A 160 -11.50 -3.46 -1.20
N VAL A 161 -12.48 -2.84 -0.55
CA VAL A 161 -13.59 -3.59 0.05
C VAL A 161 -14.65 -3.96 -0.99
N LYS A 162 -15.33 -5.08 -0.77
CA LYS A 162 -16.48 -5.56 -1.58
C LYS A 162 -17.55 -4.48 -1.84
N GLY A 163 -17.72 -3.54 -0.92
CA GLY A 163 -18.66 -2.41 -1.05
C GLY A 163 -18.45 -1.57 -2.32
N LEU A 164 -17.21 -1.48 -2.82
CA LEU A 164 -16.87 -0.74 -4.04
C LEU A 164 -17.63 -1.24 -5.28
N LEU A 165 -17.93 -2.54 -5.36
CA LEU A 165 -18.72 -3.15 -6.45
C LEU A 165 -20.10 -2.48 -6.65
N SER A 166 -20.68 -1.96 -5.57
CA SER A 166 -22.00 -1.34 -5.56
C SER A 166 -21.97 0.18 -5.33
N PHE A 167 -20.77 0.76 -5.19
CA PHE A 167 -20.65 2.16 -4.80
C PHE A 167 -20.96 3.10 -5.98
N LYS A 168 -21.80 4.09 -5.70
CA LYS A 168 -22.14 5.15 -6.63
C LYS A 168 -21.45 6.45 -6.24
N ASP A 169 -20.81 7.07 -7.22
CA ASP A 169 -20.21 8.38 -7.11
C ASP A 169 -21.30 9.48 -6.98
N LEU A 170 -20.90 10.73 -6.77
CA LEU A 170 -21.82 11.86 -6.55
C LEU A 170 -22.81 12.08 -7.70
N ASP A 171 -22.40 11.78 -8.93
CA ASP A 171 -23.24 11.85 -10.13
C ASP A 171 -24.15 10.61 -10.35
N GLY A 172 -24.14 9.66 -9.41
CA GLY A 172 -24.95 8.44 -9.47
C GLY A 172 -24.37 7.32 -10.34
N THR A 173 -23.22 7.53 -10.99
CA THR A 173 -22.55 6.50 -11.80
C THR A 173 -21.73 5.54 -10.94
N SER A 174 -21.34 4.39 -11.51
CA SER A 174 -20.50 3.41 -10.80
C SER A 174 -19.08 3.95 -10.64
N LEU A 175 -18.63 4.12 -9.39
CA LEU A 175 -17.25 4.55 -9.13
C LEU A 175 -16.24 3.51 -9.59
N LEU A 176 -16.57 2.21 -9.45
CA LEU A 176 -15.70 1.14 -9.94
C LEU A 176 -15.49 1.23 -11.45
N GLU A 177 -16.52 1.55 -12.23
CA GLU A 177 -16.36 1.70 -13.69
C GLU A 177 -15.51 2.91 -14.05
N LYS A 178 -15.60 4.01 -13.28
CA LYS A 178 -14.69 5.16 -13.41
C LYS A 178 -13.26 4.78 -13.09
N ILE A 179 -13.03 4.11 -11.96
CA ILE A 179 -11.70 3.65 -11.54
C ILE A 179 -11.08 2.72 -12.60
N LYS A 180 -11.86 1.76 -13.14
CA LYS A 180 -11.41 0.89 -14.23
C LYS A 180 -11.02 1.68 -15.47
N TYR A 181 -11.86 2.64 -15.88
CA TYR A 181 -11.59 3.50 -17.02
C TYR A 181 -10.29 4.29 -16.81
N ASP A 182 -10.15 4.93 -15.65
CA ASP A 182 -8.97 5.72 -15.31
C ASP A 182 -7.70 4.84 -15.32
N PHE A 183 -7.74 3.65 -14.71
CA PHE A 183 -6.60 2.73 -14.71
C PHE A 183 -6.26 2.20 -16.10
N SER A 184 -7.23 1.82 -16.92
CA SER A 184 -6.97 1.35 -18.29
C SER A 184 -6.37 2.45 -19.18
N ASN A 185 -6.67 3.72 -18.90
CA ASN A 185 -6.24 4.86 -19.73
C ASN A 185 -5.16 5.73 -19.08
N VAL A 186 -4.56 5.29 -17.97
CA VAL A 186 -3.55 6.08 -17.24
C VAL A 186 -2.27 6.27 -18.06
N ILE A 187 -1.92 5.28 -18.89
CA ILE A 187 -0.80 5.37 -19.83
C ILE A 187 -1.39 5.63 -21.22
N SER A 188 -0.89 6.65 -21.91
CA SER A 188 -1.44 7.09 -23.19
C SER A 188 -1.02 6.20 -24.37
N THR A 189 0.06 5.44 -24.22
CA THR A 189 0.67 4.63 -25.29
C THR A 189 0.39 3.14 -25.15
N ASP A 190 -0.01 2.67 -23.96
CA ASP A 190 -0.32 1.27 -23.67
C ASP A 190 -1.42 1.21 -22.60
N HIS A 191 -2.26 0.18 -22.64
CA HIS A 191 -3.44 0.11 -21.78
C HIS A 191 -3.38 -1.10 -20.86
N TYR A 192 -3.54 -0.86 -19.56
CA TYR A 192 -3.67 -1.97 -18.61
C TYR A 192 -4.95 -2.77 -18.87
N GLN A 193 -4.80 -4.09 -18.95
CA GLN A 193 -5.91 -5.02 -18.91
C GLN A 193 -6.38 -5.22 -17.47
N ILE A 194 -7.54 -4.65 -17.14
CA ILE A 194 -8.07 -4.67 -15.78
C ILE A 194 -8.89 -5.92 -15.54
N GLN A 195 -8.39 -6.77 -14.64
CA GLN A 195 -9.14 -7.91 -14.11
C GLN A 195 -9.62 -7.62 -12.70
N ILE A 196 -10.86 -8.00 -12.42
CA ILE A 196 -11.50 -7.78 -11.13
C ILE A 196 -11.86 -9.12 -10.53
N LYS A 197 -11.46 -9.35 -9.29
CA LYS A 197 -11.72 -10.60 -8.60
C LYS A 197 -12.19 -10.34 -7.18
N LEU A 198 -13.32 -10.94 -6.81
CA LEU A 198 -13.73 -10.99 -5.41
C LEU A 198 -13.07 -12.20 -4.75
N VAL A 199 -12.38 -11.96 -3.64
CA VAL A 199 -11.59 -12.96 -2.92
C VAL A 199 -12.01 -12.99 -1.46
N ASN A 200 -12.24 -14.17 -0.89
CA ASN A 200 -12.53 -14.33 0.54
C ASN A 200 -11.31 -14.91 1.27
N CYS A 201 -10.86 -14.27 2.35
CA CYS A 201 -9.73 -14.76 3.14
C CYS A 201 -9.93 -16.19 3.67
N ALA A 202 -11.18 -16.60 3.90
CA ALA A 202 -11.53 -17.98 4.30
C ALA A 202 -11.03 -19.04 3.30
N ASP A 203 -10.98 -18.70 2.01
CA ASP A 203 -10.53 -19.62 0.95
C ASP A 203 -8.99 -19.79 0.95
N PHE A 204 -8.27 -19.00 1.75
CA PHE A 204 -6.80 -18.99 1.86
C PHE A 204 -6.31 -19.42 3.24
N GLY A 205 -7.13 -20.17 3.98
CA GLY A 205 -6.75 -20.76 5.27
C GLY A 205 -6.81 -19.79 6.46
N VAL A 206 -7.36 -18.59 6.29
CA VAL A 206 -7.59 -17.66 7.40
C VAL A 206 -9.01 -17.90 7.95
N PRO A 207 -9.20 -18.18 9.25
CA PRO A 207 -10.52 -18.43 9.83
C PRO A 207 -11.33 -17.13 10.01
N GLN A 208 -11.50 -16.38 8.93
CA GLN A 208 -12.20 -15.11 8.88
C GLN A 208 -12.93 -14.96 7.55
N VAL A 209 -14.25 -14.76 7.62
CA VAL A 209 -15.05 -14.38 6.45
C VAL A 209 -14.79 -12.90 6.16
N ARG A 210 -13.94 -12.64 5.17
CA ARG A 210 -13.53 -11.29 4.79
C ARG A 210 -13.34 -11.25 3.28
N GLU A 211 -14.28 -10.63 2.61
CA GLU A 211 -14.25 -10.46 1.15
C GLU A 211 -13.54 -9.16 0.77
N ARG A 212 -12.68 -9.23 -0.25
CA ARG A 212 -11.92 -8.14 -0.85
C ARG A 212 -11.96 -8.16 -2.36
N LEU A 213 -11.95 -6.98 -2.93
CA LEU A 213 -11.87 -6.71 -4.36
C LEU A 213 -10.41 -6.48 -4.73
#